data_AF-A0A259K1E9-F1
#
_entry.id   AF-A0A259K1E9-F1
#
_cell.length_a   1.000
_cell.length_b   1.000
_cell.length_c   1.000
_cell.angle_alpha   90.00
_cell.angle_beta   90.00
_cell.angle_gamma   90.00
#
_symmetry.space_group_name_H-M   'P 1'
#
loop_
_entity.id
_entity.type
_entity.pdbx_description
1 polymer ?
#
loop_
_entity_poly.entity_id
_entity_poly.type
_entity_poly.pdbx_seq_one_letter_code
_entity_poly.pdbx_strand_id
1 'polypeptide(L)' 'MIGLQLDSRDLFAAGRVITIAHGEQVYQLRLTSQGKLILTK' A
#
# COMPACT_ATOMS: atom_id res chain seq x y z
N MET A 1 -4.49 20.24 10.13
CA MET A 1 -4.08 19.29 9.07
C MET A 1 -5.11 18.18 9.05
N ILE A 2 -5.85 18.02 7.95
CA ILE A 2 -6.82 16.92 7.82
C ILE A 2 -6.00 15.70 7.42
N GLY A 3 -5.79 14.76 8.34
CA GLY A 3 -5.13 13.51 8.02
C GLY A 3 -6.08 12.65 7.20
N LEU A 4 -5.72 12.38 5.94
CA LEU A 4 -6.44 11.40 5.14
C LEU A 4 -6.09 10.01 5.66
N GLN A 5 -6.98 9.43 6.46
CA GLN A 5 -6.86 8.05 6.93
C GLN A 5 -7.70 7.14 6.04
N LEU A 6 -7.11 6.03 5.61
CA LEU A 6 -7.80 4.98 4.87
C LEU A 6 -7.56 3.64 5.57
N ASP A 7 -8.55 2.75 5.53
CA ASP A 7 -8.38 1.37 5.98
C ASP A 7 -7.57 0.57 4.95
N SER A 8 -6.49 -0.08 5.42
CA SER A 8 -5.68 -0.98 4.61
C SER A 8 -6.50 -2.07 3.90
N ARG A 9 -7.59 -2.55 4.50
CA ARG A 9 -8.46 -3.57 3.91
C ARG A 9 -9.08 -3.10 2.60
N ASP A 10 -9.50 -1.85 2.53
CA ASP A 10 -10.07 -1.26 1.32
C ASP A 10 -9.00 -1.15 0.23
N LEU A 11 -7.77 -0.82 0.62
CA LEU A 11 -6.63 -0.73 -0.28
C LEU A 11 -6.29 -2.10 -0.90
N PHE A 12 -6.27 -3.17 -0.10
CA PHE A 12 -5.93 -4.54 -0.54
C PHE A 12 -7.14 -5.40 -0.96
N ALA A 13 -8.31 -4.80 -1.17
CA ALA A 13 -9.53 -5.53 -1.55
C ALA A 13 -9.37 -6.27 -2.88
N ALA A 14 -8.63 -5.68 -3.83
CA ALA A 14 -8.37 -6.26 -5.15
C ALA A 14 -7.17 -7.23 -5.19
N GLY A 15 -6.35 -7.27 -4.13
CA GLY A 15 -5.14 -8.10 -4.09
C GLY A 15 -4.18 -7.68 -2.97
N ARG A 16 -3.17 -8.51 -2.68
CA ARG A 16 -2.21 -8.28 -1.58
C ARG A 16 -1.03 -7.35 -1.92
N VAL A 17 -0.99 -6.84 -3.14
CA VAL A 17 0.09 -5.98 -3.65
C VAL A 17 -0.52 -4.84 -4.43
N ILE A 18 -0.01 -3.64 -4.20
CA ILE A 18 -0.43 -2.41 -4.87
C ILE A 18 0.81 -1.72 -5.40
N THR A 19 0.76 -1.34 -6.66
CA THR A 19 1.82 -0.58 -7.30
C THR A 19 1.53 0.90 -7.13
N ILE A 20 2.49 1.64 -6.58
CA ILE A 20 2.41 3.09 -6.36
C ILE A 20 3.43 3.73 -7.29
N ALA A 21 2.95 4.51 -8.26
CA ALA A 21 3.81 5.39 -9.04
C ALA A 21 4.10 6.66 -8.23
N HIS A 22 5.39 6.97 -8.03
CA HIS A 22 5.83 8.15 -7.31
C HIS A 22 6.98 8.82 -8.08
N GLY A 23 6.64 9.90 -8.79
CA GLY A 23 7.53 10.52 -9.76
C GLY A 23 7.88 9.51 -10.87
N GLU A 24 9.17 9.33 -11.12
CA GLU A 24 9.69 8.35 -12.09
C GLU A 24 9.94 6.96 -11.46
N GLN A 25 9.56 6.79 -10.19
CA GLN A 25 9.82 5.56 -9.45
C GLN A 25 8.53 4.77 -9.25
N VAL A 26 8.68 3.46 -9.28
CA VAL A 26 7.61 2.53 -8.96
C VAL A 26 7.91 1.94 -7.60
N TYR A 27 6.90 1.90 -6.74
CA TYR A 27 6.95 1.23 -5.46
C TYR A 27 5.88 0.15 -5.40
N GLN A 28 6.07 -0.82 -4.52
CA GLN A 28 5.07 -1.82 -4.21
C GLN A 28 4.76 -1.79 -2.72
N LEU A 29 3.50 -1.50 -2.40
CA LEU A 29 2.97 -1.68 -1.05
C LEU A 29 2.36 -3.07 -0.98
N ARG A 30 2.76 -3.86 0.03
CA ARG A 30 2.32 -5.25 0.19
C ARG A 30 1.79 -5.50 1.59
N LEU A 31 0.72 -6.29 1.70
CA LEU A 31 0.23 -6.85 2.96
C LEU A 31 0.89 -8.22 3.20
N THR A 32 1.68 -8.32 4.25
CA THR A 32 2.35 -9.56 4.65
C THR A 32 1.38 -10.55 5.30
N SER A 33 1.79 -11.82 5.39
CA SER A 33 1.05 -12.85 6.14
C SER A 33 0.91 -12.55 7.63
N GLN A 34 1.79 -11.70 8.20
CA GLN A 34 1.73 -11.24 9.59
C GLN A 34 0.83 -10.00 9.77
N GLY A 35 0.13 -9.55 8.72
CA GLY A 35 -0.75 -8.39 8.77
C GLY A 35 -0.02 -7.03 8.75
N LYS A 36 1.30 -7.01 8.55
CA LYS A 36 2.09 -5.79 8.40
C LYS A 36 2.09 -5.30 6.96
N LEU A 37 2.17 -3.98 6.79
CA LEU A 37 2.38 -3.32 5.51
C LEU A 37 3.88 -3.11 5.27
N ILE A 38 4.35 -3.46 4.08
CA ILE A 38 5.74 -3.21 3.66
C ILE A 38 5.71 -2.45 2.34
N LEU A 39 6.48 -1.36 2.27
CA LEU A 39 6.73 -0.61 1.05
C LEU A 39 8.13 -0.96 0.52
N THR A 40 8.20 -1.42 -0.72
CA THR A 40 9.47 -1.66 -1.43
C THR A 40 9.54 -0.81 -2.67
N LYS A 41 10.75 -0.48 -3.12
CA LYS A 41 11.00 0.10 -4.45
C LYS A 41 11.14 -1.01 -5.48
#